data_AF-A0A1T4TJL7-F1
#
_entry.id   AF-A0A1T4TJL7-F1
#
_cell.length_a   1.000
_cell.length_b   1.000
_cell.length_c   1.000
_cell.angle_alpha   90.00
_cell.angle_beta   90.00
_cell.angle_gamma   90.00
#
_symmetry.space_group_name_H-M   'P 1'
#
loop_
_entity.id
_entity.type
_entity.pdbx_description
1 polymer ?
#
loop_
_entity_poly.entity_id
_entity_poly.type
_entity_poly.pdbx_seq_one_letter_code
_entity_poly.pdbx_strand_id
1 'polypeptide(L)'
;MWASIKSFRHKDGDDDDATGPGRNAERNFHKERRSNETHRSTTDLEARLYKKVDGQPAKLCYIGHALTENRHGLVVGRRASLATGAAEREQALALVDSCRGRRCITLGADKAYDVADFVASPRSRSAGPHIAIDGHLSKTGKPRKTSVDRRVTRHAG
;
A
#
# COMPACT_ATOMS: atom_id res chain seq x y z
N MET A 1 -7.42 0.33 -21.48
CA MET A 1 -6.70 1.61 -21.67
C MET A 1 -6.13 2.01 -20.33
N TRP A 2 -4.83 2.26 -20.20
CA TRP A 2 -4.20 2.58 -18.91
C TRP A 2 -4.45 4.04 -18.52
N ALA A 3 -4.77 4.30 -17.24
CA ALA A 3 -5.03 5.65 -16.74
C ALA A 3 -3.75 6.49 -16.66
N SER A 4 -3.75 7.66 -17.29
CA SER A 4 -2.61 8.60 -17.30
C SER A 4 -2.87 9.80 -16.39
N ILE A 5 -1.82 10.47 -15.92
CA ILE A 5 -1.95 11.71 -15.13
C ILE A 5 -2.78 12.78 -15.86
N LYS A 6 -2.73 12.82 -17.20
CA LYS A 6 -3.56 13.72 -18.04
C LYS A 6 -5.06 13.45 -17.92
N SER A 7 -5.44 12.23 -17.54
CA SER A 7 -6.84 11.87 -17.33
C SER A 7 -7.36 12.22 -15.93
N PHE A 8 -6.48 12.58 -14.99
CA PHE A 8 -6.82 12.86 -13.61
C PHE A 8 -7.34 14.29 -13.48
N ARG A 9 -8.67 14.42 -13.44
CA ARG A 9 -9.39 15.69 -13.53
C ARG A 9 -10.09 16.02 -12.23
N HIS A 10 -10.30 17.31 -11.95
CA HIS A 10 -11.13 17.73 -10.83
C HIS A 10 -12.56 17.18 -11.00
N LYS A 11 -13.15 16.69 -9.91
CA LYS A 11 -14.50 16.10 -9.93
C LYS A 11 -15.59 17.12 -10.22
N ASP A 12 -15.38 18.38 -9.85
CA ASP A 12 -16.39 19.45 -9.91
C ASP A 12 -16.43 20.17 -11.28
N GLY A 13 -15.62 19.72 -12.24
CA GLY A 13 -15.66 20.22 -13.62
C GLY A 13 -14.92 21.53 -13.86
N ASP A 14 -14.38 22.17 -12.81
CA ASP A 14 -13.54 23.37 -12.89
C ASP A 14 -12.10 23.01 -13.25
N ASP A 15 -11.94 22.43 -14.43
CA ASP A 15 -10.66 22.02 -15.01
C ASP A 15 -10.33 23.02 -16.14
N ASP A 16 -10.27 24.31 -15.80
CA ASP A 16 -9.90 25.42 -16.68
C ASP A 16 -8.43 25.28 -17.10
N ASP A 17 -8.20 24.53 -18.17
CA ASP A 17 -7.04 24.65 -19.06
C ASP A 17 -7.21 23.63 -20.19
N ALA A 18 -7.78 24.06 -21.31
CA ALA A 18 -7.68 23.34 -22.56
C ALA A 18 -7.52 24.34 -23.70
N THR A 19 -6.33 24.92 -23.82
CA THR A 19 -5.91 25.48 -25.11
C THR A 19 -5.49 24.32 -26.01
N GLY A 20 -6.47 23.59 -26.58
CA GLY A 20 -6.18 22.57 -27.59
C GLY A 20 -7.28 21.51 -27.76
N PRO A 21 -7.54 21.05 -29.01
CA PRO A 21 -8.51 19.98 -29.26
C PRO A 21 -7.97 18.60 -28.84
N GLY A 22 -8.83 17.80 -28.21
CA GLY A 22 -8.63 16.36 -28.00
C GLY A 22 -8.35 15.90 -26.57
N ARG A 23 -8.39 14.58 -26.35
CA ARG A 23 -8.23 13.92 -25.03
C ARG A 23 -6.86 14.13 -24.36
N ASN A 24 -5.86 14.57 -25.13
CA ASN A 24 -4.46 14.71 -24.73
C ASN A 24 -3.95 16.16 -24.77
N ALA A 25 -4.84 17.16 -24.70
CA ALA A 25 -4.46 18.57 -24.66
C ALA A 25 -3.33 18.85 -23.64
N GLU A 26 -2.43 19.76 -24.00
CA GLU A 26 -1.35 20.20 -23.11
C GLU A 26 -1.96 20.87 -21.89
N ARG A 27 -1.40 20.57 -20.71
CA ARG A 27 -1.92 21.09 -19.44
C ARG A 27 -0.80 21.49 -18.53
N ASN A 28 -1.01 22.59 -17.83
CA ASN A 28 -0.11 23.04 -16.79
C ASN A 28 -0.44 22.31 -15.49
N PHE A 29 0.52 21.55 -14.98
CA PHE A 29 0.37 20.82 -13.72
C PHE A 29 1.04 21.57 -12.55
N HIS A 30 1.64 22.74 -12.78
CA HIS A 30 2.36 23.50 -11.77
C HIS A 30 1.42 24.23 -10.81
N LYS A 31 1.82 24.28 -9.53
CA LYS A 31 1.13 24.97 -8.41
C LYS A 31 -0.20 24.37 -7.93
N GLU A 32 -0.72 23.35 -8.60
CA GLU A 32 -1.97 22.70 -8.19
C GLU A 32 -1.72 21.38 -7.45
N ARG A 33 -2.28 21.25 -6.23
CA ARG A 33 -2.18 20.02 -5.44
C ARG A 33 -3.32 19.06 -5.77
N ARG A 34 -3.03 18.02 -6.55
CA ARG A 34 -4.00 16.98 -6.89
C ARG A 34 -4.06 15.89 -5.83
N SER A 35 -5.27 15.44 -5.48
CA SER A 35 -5.50 14.35 -4.53
C SER A 35 -6.66 13.47 -4.99
N ASN A 36 -6.79 12.25 -4.44
CA ASN A 36 -7.92 11.36 -4.74
C ASN A 36 -9.28 11.89 -4.23
N GLU A 37 -9.25 12.90 -3.36
CA GLU A 37 -10.44 13.57 -2.84
C GLU A 37 -10.98 14.56 -3.88
N THR A 38 -10.12 15.42 -4.43
CA THR A 38 -10.54 16.45 -5.38
C THR A 38 -10.57 15.96 -6.82
N HIS A 39 -9.73 14.98 -7.18
CA HIS A 39 -9.56 14.53 -8.55
C HIS A 39 -9.92 13.05 -8.76
N ARG A 40 -10.25 12.70 -10.01
CA ARG A 40 -10.51 11.32 -10.44
C ARG A 40 -10.10 11.14 -11.90
N SER A 41 -9.63 9.94 -12.27
CA SER A 41 -9.35 9.67 -13.68
C SER A 41 -10.65 9.55 -14.46
N THR A 42 -10.70 10.20 -15.61
CA THR A 42 -11.82 10.12 -16.57
C THR A 42 -11.81 8.83 -17.38
N THR A 43 -10.71 8.07 -17.34
CA THR A 43 -10.49 6.90 -18.20
C THR A 43 -10.57 5.59 -17.43
N ASP A 44 -10.34 5.65 -16.13
CA ASP A 44 -10.54 4.56 -15.17
C ASP A 44 -10.92 5.21 -13.82
N LEU A 45 -12.20 5.15 -13.45
CA LEU A 45 -12.72 5.84 -12.27
C LEU A 45 -12.14 5.30 -10.95
N GLU A 46 -11.58 4.09 -10.96
CA GLU A 46 -11.07 3.40 -9.79
C GLU A 46 -9.57 3.57 -9.61
N ALA A 47 -8.83 3.88 -10.67
CA ALA A 47 -7.40 4.17 -10.60
C ALA A 47 -7.12 5.34 -9.65
N ARG A 48 -6.33 5.09 -8.59
CA ARG A 48 -6.03 6.08 -7.55
C ARG A 48 -4.63 6.62 -7.71
N LEU A 49 -4.46 7.91 -7.43
CA LEU A 49 -3.17 8.57 -7.32
C LEU A 49 -2.45 8.02 -6.09
N TYR A 50 -1.30 7.40 -6.31
CA TYR A 50 -0.48 6.76 -5.29
C TYR A 50 0.99 7.16 -5.44
N LYS A 51 1.65 7.39 -4.30
CA LYS A 51 3.07 7.70 -4.20
C LYS A 51 3.71 6.72 -3.22
N LYS A 52 4.61 5.87 -3.71
CA LYS A 52 5.24 4.80 -2.90
C LYS A 52 6.20 5.35 -1.83
N VAL A 53 7.03 6.32 -2.21
CA VAL A 53 8.07 6.89 -1.34
C VAL A 53 8.33 8.34 -1.73
N ASP A 54 8.91 9.11 -0.81
CA ASP A 54 9.36 10.45 -1.10
C ASP A 54 10.42 10.50 -2.20
N GLY A 55 10.39 11.58 -3.00
CA GLY A 55 11.20 11.73 -4.20
C GLY A 55 10.70 10.96 -5.44
N GLN A 56 9.78 9.99 -5.31
CA GLN A 56 9.20 9.31 -6.47
C GLN A 56 7.95 10.02 -6.99
N PRO A 57 7.71 10.03 -8.32
CA PRO A 57 6.52 10.62 -8.89
C PRO A 57 5.28 9.80 -8.51
N ALA A 58 4.18 10.50 -8.21
CA ALA A 58 2.90 9.87 -8.00
C ALA A 58 2.34 9.34 -9.33
N LYS A 59 1.67 8.18 -9.29
CA LYS A 59 1.09 7.52 -10.47
C LYS A 59 -0.33 7.08 -10.16
N LEU A 60 -1.16 6.99 -11.20
CA LEU A 60 -2.46 6.33 -11.10
C LEU A 60 -2.27 4.83 -11.17
N CYS A 61 -2.66 4.10 -10.13
CA CYS A 61 -2.53 2.65 -10.11
C CYS A 61 -3.53 1.95 -9.17
N TYR A 62 -3.57 0.64 -9.33
CA TYR A 62 -4.03 -0.31 -8.33
C TYR A 62 -2.80 -0.83 -7.57
N ILE A 63 -3.00 -1.42 -6.40
CA ILE A 63 -1.93 -2.10 -5.66
C ILE A 63 -2.10 -3.60 -5.83
N GLY A 64 -1.03 -4.27 -6.25
CA GLY A 64 -0.94 -5.73 -6.28
C GLY A 64 -0.29 -6.24 -4.99
N HIS A 65 -0.87 -7.28 -4.43
CA HIS A 65 -0.44 -7.94 -3.19
C HIS A 65 -0.10 -9.38 -3.51
N ALA A 66 1.02 -9.89 -3.00
CA ALA A 66 1.43 -11.27 -3.17
C ALA A 66 1.86 -11.86 -1.82
N LEU A 67 1.43 -13.08 -1.55
CA LEU A 67 1.90 -13.89 -0.43
C LEU A 67 2.78 -15.00 -0.98
N THR A 68 3.98 -15.13 -0.41
CA THR A 68 5.01 -16.05 -0.87
C THR A 68 5.36 -17.06 0.22
N GLU A 69 5.45 -18.33 -0.13
CA GLU A 69 5.99 -19.39 0.71
C GLU A 69 7.53 -19.30 0.71
N ASN A 70 8.13 -19.16 1.90
CA ASN A 70 9.53 -18.77 2.03
C ASN A 70 10.54 -19.91 1.71
N ARG A 71 10.16 -21.18 1.83
CA ARG A 71 11.07 -22.32 1.63
C ARG A 71 11.46 -22.49 0.17
N HIS A 72 10.51 -22.29 -0.75
CA HIS A 72 10.71 -22.51 -2.17
C HIS A 72 10.49 -21.24 -3.02
N GLY A 73 10.08 -20.13 -2.41
CA GLY A 73 9.85 -18.86 -3.11
C GLY A 73 8.59 -18.87 -3.99
N LEU A 74 7.62 -19.73 -3.67
CA LEU A 74 6.39 -19.88 -4.46
C LEU A 74 5.36 -18.82 -4.07
N VAL A 75 4.76 -18.15 -5.07
CA VAL A 75 3.60 -17.29 -4.83
C VAL A 75 2.38 -18.16 -4.57
N VAL A 76 1.90 -18.16 -3.32
CA VAL A 76 0.77 -18.99 -2.86
C VAL A 76 -0.55 -18.21 -2.80
N GLY A 77 -0.49 -16.89 -2.91
CA GLY A 77 -1.68 -16.05 -2.98
C GLY A 77 -1.38 -14.72 -3.65
N ARG A 78 -2.40 -14.17 -4.34
CA ARG A 78 -2.33 -12.86 -4.99
C ARG A 78 -3.67 -12.14 -4.88
N ARG A 79 -3.64 -10.82 -4.70
CA ARG A 79 -4.82 -9.94 -4.72
C ARG A 79 -4.47 -8.62 -5.40
N ALA A 80 -5.47 -7.93 -5.93
CA ALA A 80 -5.35 -6.55 -6.36
C ALA A 80 -6.39 -5.71 -5.62
N SER A 81 -6.06 -4.48 -5.29
CA SER A 81 -6.98 -3.55 -4.63
C SER A 81 -6.77 -2.12 -5.11
N LEU A 82 -7.70 -1.25 -4.75
CA LEU A 82 -7.50 0.19 -4.87
C LEU A 82 -6.31 0.63 -4.02
N ALA A 83 -5.61 1.67 -4.47
CA ALA A 83 -4.49 2.24 -3.73
C ALA A 83 -5.00 3.14 -2.59
N THR A 84 -5.29 2.54 -1.43
CA THR A 84 -5.68 3.24 -0.19
C THR A 84 -4.59 3.06 0.87
N GLY A 85 -4.57 3.90 1.90
CA GLY A 85 -3.55 3.85 2.95
C GLY A 85 -3.60 2.62 3.87
N ALA A 86 -4.67 1.83 3.81
CA ALA A 86 -4.84 0.60 4.60
C ALA A 86 -4.81 -0.68 3.76
N ALA A 87 -4.92 -0.56 2.43
CA ALA A 87 -5.07 -1.68 1.49
C ALA A 87 -4.02 -2.78 1.69
N GLU A 88 -2.74 -2.43 1.83
CA GLU A 88 -1.66 -3.42 2.00
C GLU A 88 -1.90 -4.33 3.21
N ARG A 89 -2.25 -3.75 4.36
CA ARG A 89 -2.48 -4.49 5.61
C ARG A 89 -3.76 -5.33 5.55
N GLU A 90 -4.83 -4.76 5.00
CA GLU A 90 -6.11 -5.48 4.85
C GLU A 90 -5.97 -6.68 3.90
N GLN A 91 -5.34 -6.48 2.74
CA GLN A 91 -5.16 -7.54 1.75
C GLN A 91 -4.15 -8.60 2.22
N ALA A 92 -3.12 -8.22 3.00
CA ALA A 92 -2.22 -9.19 3.62
C ALA A 92 -2.96 -10.13 4.59
N LEU A 93 -3.85 -9.61 5.44
CA LEU A 93 -4.67 -10.45 6.33
C LEU A 93 -5.63 -11.35 5.53
N ALA A 94 -6.27 -10.81 4.48
CA ALA A 94 -7.13 -11.60 3.60
C ALA A 94 -6.37 -12.74 2.89
N LEU A 95 -5.11 -12.50 2.50
CA LEU A 95 -4.24 -13.54 1.93
C LEU A 95 -3.90 -14.61 2.96
N VAL A 96 -3.56 -14.24 4.19
CA VAL A 96 -3.34 -15.19 5.30
C VAL A 96 -4.59 -16.03 5.55
N ASP A 97 -5.76 -15.40 5.55
CA ASP A 97 -7.05 -16.09 5.73
C ASP A 97 -7.34 -17.09 4.60
N SER A 98 -6.85 -16.84 3.38
CA SER A 98 -7.00 -17.76 2.25
C SER A 98 -6.05 -18.96 2.29
N CYS A 99 -4.93 -18.86 3.02
CA CYS A 99 -3.94 -19.93 3.16
C CYS A 99 -4.12 -20.77 4.43
N ARG A 100 -5.29 -20.67 5.09
CA ARG A 100 -5.60 -21.40 6.32
C ARG A 100 -5.48 -22.91 6.08
N GLY A 101 -4.51 -23.51 6.75
CA GLY A 101 -4.29 -24.95 6.79
C GLY A 101 -4.43 -25.52 8.20
N ARG A 102 -4.18 -26.82 8.35
CA ARG A 102 -4.20 -27.51 9.65
C ARG A 102 -3.04 -27.15 10.58
N ARG A 103 -2.01 -26.44 10.09
CA ARG A 103 -0.79 -26.12 10.83
C ARG A 103 -0.65 -24.61 10.98
N CYS A 104 -0.16 -24.20 12.15
CA CYS A 104 0.24 -22.82 12.41
C CYS A 104 1.38 -22.45 11.44
N ILE A 105 1.24 -21.31 10.77
CA ILE A 105 2.27 -20.77 9.85
C ILE A 105 2.99 -19.60 10.50
N THR A 106 4.20 -19.28 10.04
CA THR A 106 4.88 -18.02 10.41
C THR A 106 4.71 -17.03 9.27
N LEU A 107 4.24 -15.82 9.58
CA LEU A 107 4.05 -14.73 8.61
C LEU A 107 5.22 -13.75 8.72
N GLY A 108 6.07 -13.73 7.69
CA GLY A 108 7.09 -12.70 7.52
C GLY A 108 6.50 -11.40 6.99
N ALA A 109 6.84 -10.25 7.57
CA ALA A 109 6.51 -8.94 7.03
C ALA A 109 7.57 -7.88 7.33
N ASP A 110 7.63 -6.83 6.51
CA ASP A 110 8.57 -5.73 6.70
C ASP A 110 8.14 -4.76 7.83
N LYS A 111 8.99 -3.76 8.11
CA LYS A 111 8.79 -2.81 9.21
C LYS A 111 7.58 -1.89 9.08
N ALA A 112 7.06 -1.67 7.88
CA ALA A 112 5.84 -0.88 7.69
C ALA A 112 4.60 -1.59 8.27
N TYR A 113 4.71 -2.90 8.52
CA TYR A 113 3.68 -3.71 9.18
C TYR A 113 3.81 -3.72 10.71
N ASP A 114 4.82 -3.07 11.31
CA ASP A 114 4.93 -2.88 12.76
C ASP A 114 3.92 -1.82 13.25
N VAL A 115 2.66 -2.23 13.26
CA VAL A 115 1.50 -1.49 13.74
C VAL A 115 0.72 -2.43 14.66
N ALA A 116 0.32 -1.93 15.83
CA ALA A 116 -0.35 -2.73 16.87
C ALA A 116 -1.45 -3.67 16.33
N ASP A 117 -2.37 -3.12 15.53
CA ASP A 117 -3.50 -3.86 14.96
C ASP A 117 -3.03 -5.00 14.05
N PHE A 118 -1.98 -4.77 13.26
CA PHE A 118 -1.45 -5.77 12.34
C PHE A 118 -0.59 -6.80 13.06
N VAL A 119 0.14 -6.46 14.13
CA VAL A 119 0.91 -7.44 14.89
C VAL A 119 0.00 -8.42 15.64
N ALA A 120 -1.16 -7.96 16.13
CA ALA A 120 -2.11 -8.81 16.84
C ALA A 120 -2.93 -9.72 15.91
N SER A 121 -3.27 -9.24 14.72
CA SER A 121 -4.22 -9.88 13.81
C SER A 121 -3.83 -11.27 13.27
N PRO A 122 -2.56 -11.57 12.92
CA PRO A 122 -2.15 -12.91 12.47
C PRO A 122 -2.34 -13.99 13.53
N ARG A 123 -2.21 -13.64 14.82
CA ARG A 123 -2.28 -14.61 15.93
C ARG A 123 -3.67 -15.25 16.04
N SER A 124 -4.73 -14.48 15.81
CA SER A 124 -6.11 -15.00 15.77
C SER A 124 -6.39 -15.86 14.53
N ARG A 125 -5.47 -15.87 13.55
CA ARG A 125 -5.56 -16.64 12.31
C ARG A 125 -4.66 -17.87 12.31
N SER A 126 -4.16 -18.28 13.48
CA SER A 126 -3.17 -19.35 13.62
C SER A 126 -1.90 -19.06 12.81
N ALA A 127 -1.47 -17.79 12.77
CA ALA A 127 -0.21 -17.37 12.17
C ALA A 127 0.65 -16.63 13.21
N GLY A 128 1.90 -17.07 13.38
CA GLY A 128 2.90 -16.39 14.19
C GLY A 128 3.50 -15.20 13.43
N PRO A 129 3.34 -13.95 13.90
CA PRO A 129 3.91 -12.79 13.22
C PRO A 129 5.43 -12.72 13.43
N HIS A 130 6.19 -12.69 12.34
CA HIS A 130 7.61 -12.38 12.31
C HIS A 130 7.79 -11.09 11.50
N ILE A 131 7.73 -9.96 12.20
CA ILE A 131 7.68 -8.62 11.60
C ILE A 131 8.92 -7.85 12.00
N ALA A 132 9.59 -7.21 11.04
CA ALA A 132 10.72 -6.34 11.33
C ALA A 132 10.27 -5.14 12.18
N ILE A 133 11.05 -4.76 13.20
CA ILE A 133 10.70 -3.62 14.07
C ILE A 133 10.95 -2.30 13.34
N ASP A 134 10.00 -1.38 13.44
CA ASP A 134 10.23 0.00 12.99
C ASP A 134 10.98 0.81 14.04
N GLY A 135 12.31 0.78 13.94
CA GLY A 135 13.21 1.55 14.81
C GLY A 135 13.35 3.03 14.45
N HIS A 136 12.60 3.55 13.47
CA HIS A 136 12.72 4.95 13.05
C HIS A 136 12.46 5.92 14.21
N LEU A 137 13.27 6.98 14.27
CA LEU A 137 13.09 8.05 15.22
C LEU A 137 11.93 8.94 14.75
N SER A 138 11.03 9.22 15.68
CA SER A 138 10.04 10.29 15.53
C SER A 138 10.72 11.65 15.36
N LYS A 139 9.94 12.66 14.93
CA LYS A 139 10.38 14.07 14.89
C LYS A 139 10.92 14.57 16.24
N THR A 140 10.54 13.93 17.34
CA THR A 140 11.00 14.21 18.70
C THR A 140 12.23 13.41 19.14
N GLY A 141 12.90 12.71 18.22
CA GLY A 141 14.12 11.93 18.51
C GLY A 141 13.90 10.63 19.28
N LYS A 142 12.64 10.25 19.55
CA LYS A 142 12.29 8.99 20.23
C LYS A 142 11.97 7.89 19.21
N PRO A 143 12.45 6.65 19.37
CA PRO A 143 12.07 5.55 18.49
C PRO A 143 10.56 5.32 18.55
N ARG A 144 9.97 4.90 17.43
CA ARG A 144 8.54 4.55 17.40
C ARG A 144 8.28 3.38 18.37
N LYS A 145 7.09 3.39 18.99
CA LYS A 145 6.64 2.26 19.81
C LYS A 145 6.34 1.08 18.91
N THR A 146 6.95 -0.06 19.19
CA THR A 146 6.68 -1.34 18.52
C THR A 146 5.72 -2.19 19.34
N SER A 147 4.89 -2.97 18.65
CA SER A 147 4.04 -3.99 19.28
C SER A 147 4.59 -5.41 19.11
N VAL A 148 5.74 -5.55 18.44
CA VAL A 148 6.43 -6.83 18.25
C VAL A 148 6.97 -7.33 19.59
N ASP A 149 6.72 -8.61 19.88
CA ASP A 149 7.18 -9.25 21.11
C ASP A 149 8.72 -9.43 21.06
N ARG A 150 9.43 -9.05 22.12
CA ARG A 150 10.89 -9.24 22.24
C ARG A 150 11.36 -10.69 22.06
N ARG A 151 10.48 -11.68 22.20
CA ARG A 151 10.79 -13.09 21.92
C ARG A 151 11.03 -13.36 20.43
N VAL A 152 10.38 -12.61 19.53
CA VAL A 152 10.58 -12.72 18.06
C VAL A 152 11.67 -11.79 17.53
N THR A 153 12.43 -11.12 18.42
CA THR A 153 13.52 -10.19 18.03
C THR A 153 14.91 -10.79 18.19
N ARG A 154 15.03 -12.08 18.56
CA ARG A 154 16.33 -12.72 18.80
C ARG A 154 16.65 -13.72 17.69
N HIS A 155 17.63 -13.34 16.87
CA HIS A 155 18.50 -14.28 16.18
C HIS A 155 19.91 -14.02 16.70
N ALA A 156 20.55 -15.05 17.27
CA ALA A 156 22.00 -15.04 17.33
C ALA A 156 22.46 -15.15 15.87
N GLY A 157 23.23 -14.15 15.41
CA GLY A 157 23.88 -14.22 14.11
C GLY A 157 24.89 -15.36 14.04
#